data_AF-A0A2L2Z2B3-F1
#
_entry.id   AF-A0A2L2Z2B3-F1
#
_cell.length_a   1.000
_cell.length_b   1.000
_cell.length_c   1.000
_cell.angle_alpha   90.00
_cell.angle_beta   90.00
_cell.angle_gamma   90.00
#
_symmetry.space_group_name_H-M   'P 1'
#
loop_
_entity.id
_entity.type
_entity.pdbx_description
1 polymer ?
#
loop_
_entity_poly.entity_id
_entity_poly.type
_entity_poly.pdbx_seq_one_letter_code
_entity_poly.pdbx_strand_id
1 'polypeptide(L)' 'IKFLISKNAIVNIADSEGSKPVHFAVQSGNLIVVKYFIQINEKILTERGFQNRTSLHYAVETGQAEMVKFLIENGLNVN' A
#
# COMPACT_ATOMS: atom_id res chain seq x y z
N ILE A 1 4.42 11.96 -5.33
CA ILE A 1 3.85 10.81 -6.07
C ILE A 1 3.23 11.22 -7.41
N LYS A 2 2.27 12.16 -7.48
CA LYS A 2 1.63 12.56 -8.76
C LYS A 2 2.63 13.00 -9.83
N PHE A 3 3.61 13.83 -9.45
CA PHE A 3 4.71 14.25 -10.33
C PHE A 3 5.56 13.07 -10.84
N LEU A 4 5.82 12.05 -10.03
CA LEU A 4 6.60 10.89 -10.47
C LEU A 4 5.82 10.09 -11.51
N ILE A 5 4.52 9.91 -11.30
CA ILE A 5 3.66 9.20 -12.27
C ILE A 5 3.51 9.98 -13.57
N SER A 6 3.48 11.31 -13.53
CA SER A 6 3.49 12.11 -14.78
C SER A 6 4.81 12.01 -15.55
N LYS A 7 5.86 11.45 -14.94
CA LYS A 7 7.13 11.06 -15.57
C LYS A 7 7.21 9.55 -15.87
N ASN A 8 6.06 8.88 -15.96
CA ASN A 8 5.94 7.44 -16.23
C ASN A 8 6.61 6.54 -15.17
N ALA A 9 6.73 7.01 -13.92
CA ALA A 9 7.20 6.16 -12.84
C ALA A 9 6.23 4.98 -12.61
N ILE A 10 6.81 3.80 -12.50
CA ILE A 10 6.08 2.55 -12.27
C ILE A 10 5.82 2.41 -10.77
N VAL A 11 4.56 2.33 -10.37
CA VAL A 11 4.12 2.41 -8.95
C VAL A 11 4.12 1.08 -8.20
N ASN A 12 4.36 -0.03 -8.90
CA ASN A 12 4.31 -1.39 -8.35
C ASN A 12 5.68 -2.11 -8.40
N ILE A 13 6.77 -1.39 -8.64
CA ILE A 13 8.13 -1.96 -8.57
C ILE A 13 8.42 -2.33 -7.11
N ALA A 14 8.95 -3.53 -6.90
CA ALA A 14 9.47 -3.97 -5.61
C ALA A 14 10.93 -3.53 -5.42
N ASP A 15 11.30 -3.19 -4.20
CA ASP A 15 12.68 -3.02 -3.78
C ASP A 15 13.39 -4.39 -3.61
N SER A 16 14.64 -4.37 -3.12
CA SER A 16 15.44 -5.59 -2.90
C SER A 16 14.81 -6.57 -1.92
N GLU A 17 13.98 -6.08 -1.02
CA GLU A 17 13.29 -6.86 0.01
C GLU A 17 11.89 -7.32 -0.47
N GLY A 18 11.46 -6.93 -1.66
CA GLY A 18 10.13 -7.25 -2.20
C GLY A 18 9.06 -6.23 -1.85
N SER A 19 9.37 -5.18 -1.08
CA SER A 19 8.40 -4.15 -0.69
C SER A 19 8.14 -3.18 -1.84
N LYS A 20 6.88 -2.84 -2.08
CA LYS A 20 6.42 -1.92 -3.13
C LYS A 20 6.09 -0.56 -2.50
N PRO A 21 6.04 0.54 -3.29
CA PRO A 21 5.68 1.87 -2.81
C PRO A 21 4.42 1.94 -1.94
N VAL A 22 3.42 1.10 -2.23
CA VAL A 22 2.19 1.02 -1.44
C VAL A 22 2.41 0.57 0.01
N HIS A 23 3.34 -0.37 0.27
CA HIS A 23 3.62 -0.85 1.62
C HIS A 23 4.19 0.26 2.48
N PHE A 24 5.10 1.07 1.92
CA PHE A 24 5.66 2.24 2.61
C PHE A 24 4.61 3.33 2.86
N ALA A 25 3.71 3.58 1.89
CA ALA A 25 2.62 4.52 2.08
C ALA A 25 1.67 4.09 3.20
N VAL A 26 1.37 2.80 3.28
CA VAL A 26 0.55 2.20 4.35
C VAL A 26 1.27 2.29 5.69
N GLN A 27 2.54 1.91 5.75
CA GLN A 27 3.39 2.01 6.95
C GLN A 27 3.47 3.45 7.49
N SER A 28 3.53 4.44 6.59
CA SER A 28 3.54 5.86 6.95
C SER A 28 2.20 6.42 7.42
N GLY A 29 1.10 5.66 7.30
CA GLY A 29 -0.26 6.13 7.62
C GLY A 29 -0.84 7.13 6.60
N ASN A 30 -0.19 7.35 5.46
CA ASN A 30 -0.61 8.37 4.51
C ASN A 30 -1.79 7.90 3.62
N LEU A 31 -3.00 8.02 4.17
CA LEU A 31 -4.27 7.64 3.50
C LEU A 31 -4.46 8.32 2.15
N ILE A 32 -4.00 9.56 1.97
CA ILE A 32 -4.14 10.28 0.69
C ILE A 32 -3.36 9.57 -0.41
N VAL A 33 -2.12 9.16 -0.11
CA VAL A 33 -1.27 8.44 -1.06
C VAL A 33 -1.81 7.04 -1.33
N VAL A 34 -2.29 6.34 -0.29
CA VAL A 34 -2.88 5.00 -0.45
C VAL A 34 -4.13 5.04 -1.33
N LYS A 35 -5.05 5.98 -1.09
CA LYS A 35 -6.24 6.18 -1.95
C LYS A 35 -5.85 6.46 -3.39
N TYR A 36 -4.81 7.26 -3.60
CA TYR A 36 -4.34 7.56 -4.95
C TYR A 36 -3.71 6.35 -5.64
N PHE A 37 -3.04 5.45 -4.92
CA PHE A 37 -2.55 4.19 -5.49
C PHE A 37 -3.70 3.28 -5.95
N ILE A 38 -4.78 3.17 -5.17
CA ILE A 38 -5.97 2.39 -5.54
C ILE A 38 -6.61 2.92 -6.82
N GLN A 39 -6.68 4.25 -6.98
CA GLN A 39 -7.20 4.89 -8.19
C GLN A 39 -6.41 4.53 -9.45
N ILE A 40 -5.11 4.23 -9.31
CA ILE A 40 -4.24 3.83 -10.43
C ILE A 40 -4.36 2.33 -10.70
N ASN A 41 -4.38 1.52 -9.64
CA ASN A 41 -4.49 0.07 -9.71
C ASN A 41 -5.16 -0.47 -8.45
N GLU A 42 -6.40 -0.94 -8.59
CA GLU A 42 -7.20 -1.48 -7.49
C GLU A 42 -6.54 -2.68 -6.79
N LYS A 43 -5.79 -3.51 -7.54
CA LYS A 43 -5.15 -4.73 -7.00
C LYS A 43 -3.92 -4.44 -6.14
N ILE A 44 -3.41 -3.21 -6.16
CA ILE A 44 -2.12 -2.86 -5.54
C ILE A 44 -2.11 -3.10 -4.03
N LEU A 45 -3.26 -3.05 -3.35
CA LEU A 45 -3.34 -3.31 -1.92
C LEU A 45 -3.20 -4.79 -1.53
N THR A 46 -3.57 -5.69 -2.45
CA THR A 46 -3.49 -7.14 -2.27
C THR A 46 -2.12 -7.72 -2.59
N GLU A 47 -1.27 -6.90 -3.21
CA GLU A 47 0.11 -7.26 -3.52
C GLU A 47 0.88 -7.59 -2.23
N ARG A 48 1.75 -8.59 -2.34
CA ARG A 48 2.61 -8.99 -1.24
C ARG A 48 3.97 -8.32 -1.35
N GLY A 49 4.50 -7.98 -0.18
CA GLY A 49 5.78 -7.33 0.03
C GLY A 49 6.81 -8.25 0.66
N PHE A 50 7.74 -7.66 1.40
CA PHE A 50 8.74 -8.38 2.17
C PHE A 50 8.10 -9.40 3.11
N GLN A 51 8.67 -10.60 3.16
CA GLN A 51 8.17 -11.73 3.94
C GLN A 51 6.70 -12.05 3.68
N ASN A 52 6.24 -11.88 2.45
CA ASN A 52 4.88 -12.22 2.04
C ASN A 52 3.79 -11.37 2.74
N ARG A 53 4.19 -10.24 3.36
CA ARG A 53 3.31 -9.32 4.10
C ARG A 53 2.42 -8.53 3.14
N THR A 54 1.14 -8.41 3.46
CA THR A 54 0.17 -7.56 2.75
C THR A 54 0.15 -6.16 3.37
N SER A 55 -0.48 -5.19 2.68
CA SER A 55 -0.70 -3.84 3.22
C SER A 55 -1.31 -3.85 4.64
N LEU A 56 -2.22 -4.78 4.94
CA LEU A 56 -2.80 -4.89 6.29
C LEU A 56 -1.76 -5.21 7.37
N HIS A 57 -0.78 -6.07 7.08
CA HIS A 57 0.31 -6.39 8.02
C HIS A 57 1.10 -5.14 8.39
N TYR A 58 1.49 -4.32 7.40
CA TYR A 58 2.23 -3.08 7.63
C TYR A 58 1.42 -2.07 8.45
N ALA A 59 0.11 -1.96 8.19
CA ALA A 59 -0.77 -1.05 8.93
C ALA A 59 -0.90 -1.45 10.41
N VAL A 60 -1.01 -2.75 10.69
CA VAL A 60 -1.09 -3.29 12.06
C VAL A 60 0.24 -3.16 12.79
N GLU A 61 1.36 -3.52 12.14
CA GLU A 61 2.72 -3.42 12.70
C GLU A 61 3.05 -2.00 13.17
N THR A 62 2.52 -0.99 12.49
CA THR A 62 2.76 0.43 12.80
C THR A 62 1.65 1.11 13.58
N GLY A 63 0.60 0.39 14.00
CA GLY A 63 -0.49 0.94 14.80
C GLY A 63 -1.38 1.94 14.07
N GLN A 64 -1.44 1.89 12.73
CA GLN A 64 -2.20 2.83 11.91
C GLN A 64 -3.70 2.48 11.90
N ALA A 65 -4.41 2.75 13.00
CA ALA A 65 -5.80 2.31 13.19
C ALA A 65 -6.77 2.78 12.09
N GLU A 66 -6.67 4.03 11.63
CA GLU A 66 -7.50 4.53 10.53
C GLU A 66 -7.19 3.84 9.21
N MET A 67 -5.91 3.52 8.96
CA MET A 67 -5.49 2.78 7.77
C MET A 67 -6.03 1.34 7.81
N VAL A 68 -5.95 0.67 8.96
CA VAL A 68 -6.52 -0.68 9.15
C VAL A 68 -8.01 -0.66 8.83
N LYS A 69 -8.77 0.29 9.40
CA LYS A 69 -10.19 0.43 9.13
C LYS A 69 -10.48 0.64 7.64
N PHE A 70 -9.75 1.57 7.02
CA PHE A 70 -9.88 1.85 5.59
C PHE A 70 -9.59 0.63 4.71
N LEU A 71 -8.52 -0.12 5.00
CA LEU A 71 -8.15 -1.31 4.22
C LEU A 71 -9.21 -2.42 4.32
N ILE A 72 -9.77 -2.65 5.51
CA ILE A 72 -10.85 -3.63 5.72
C ILE A 72 -12.12 -3.21 4.99
N GLU A 73 -12.51 -1.93 5.06
CA GLU A 73 -13.67 -1.39 4.35
C GLU A 73 -13.52 -1.48 2.81
N ASN A 74 -12.28 -1.49 2.31
CA ASN A 74 -11.98 -1.68 0.89
C ASN A 74 -11.74 -3.16 0.52
N GLY A 75 -12.21 -4.10 1.36
CA GLY A 75 -12.27 -5.52 1.02
C GLY A 75 -10.95 -6.27 1.11
N LEU A 76 -9.92 -5.73 1.79
CA LEU A 76 -8.72 -6.52 2.05
C LEU A 76 -9.05 -7.67 3.00
N ASN A 77 -8.72 -8.88 2.56
CA ASN A 77 -8.82 -10.06 3.40
C ASN A 77 -7.87 -9.92 4.60
N VAL A 78 -8.39 -10.28 5.77
CA VAL A 78 -7.65 -10.30 7.04
C VAL A 78 -6.83 -11.58 7.22
N ASN A 79 -7.07 -12.60 6.39
CA ASN A 79 -6.43 -13.91 6.41
C ASN A 79 -5.28 -14.04 5.40
#